data_AF-A0A3B8Q4L5-F1
#
_entry.id   AF-A0A3B8Q4L5-F1
#
_cell.length_a   1.000
_cell.length_b   1.000
_cell.length_c   1.000
_cell.angle_alpha   90.00
_cell.angle_beta   90.00
_cell.angle_gamma   90.00
#
_symmetry.space_group_name_H-M   'P 1'
#
loop_
_entity.id
_entity.type
_entity.pdbx_description
1 polymer ?
#
loop_
_entity_poly.entity_id
_entity_poly.type
_entity_poly.pdbx_seq_one_letter_code
_entity_poly.pdbx_strand_id
1 'polypeptide(L)'
;MRYAFLIAWREFAESAKTKGFWLGLLLFPVIITVSIQLPILLEKKGTPTRHFVLVDGTGELNAVLTDAFERAHNRRVLGALRDYAGQNLRSSTNQPTLLREFANTSDESVDTFGARGGQVWFLERLVPDLRSNAPAFKPPSPRFRRVPVPDGVVSGGSADATAQGLRPWLL
;
A
#
# COMPACT_ATOMS: atom_id res chain seq x y z
N MET A 1 25.13 -19.79 48.35
CA MET A 1 24.59 -19.74 46.96
C MET A 1 25.64 -19.66 45.85
N ARG A 2 26.88 -19.20 46.10
CA ARG A 2 27.94 -19.07 45.08
C ARG A 2 28.24 -20.36 44.31
N TYR A 3 28.27 -21.51 44.99
CA TYR A 3 28.53 -22.80 44.36
C TYR A 3 27.42 -23.26 43.40
N ALA A 4 26.15 -23.06 43.75
CA ALA A 4 25.02 -23.40 42.89
C ALA A 4 25.04 -22.57 41.58
N PHE A 5 25.38 -21.29 41.68
CA PHE A 5 25.53 -20.43 40.51
C PHE A 5 26.67 -20.87 39.57
N LEU A 6 27.83 -21.26 40.12
CA LEU A 6 28.96 -21.74 39.33
C LEU A 6 28.65 -23.04 38.58
N ILE A 7 27.90 -23.95 39.23
CA ILE A 7 27.44 -25.19 38.61
C ILE A 7 26.46 -24.87 37.47
N ALA A 8 25.45 -24.04 37.74
CA ALA A 8 24.46 -23.63 36.74
C ALA A 8 25.11 -22.92 35.54
N TRP A 9 26.09 -22.05 35.78
CA TRP A 9 26.82 -21.35 34.71
C TRP A 9 27.61 -22.31 33.82
N ARG A 10 28.26 -23.32 34.39
CA ARG A 10 28.99 -24.34 33.63
C ARG A 10 28.05 -25.15 32.75
N GLU A 11 26.95 -25.65 33.31
CA GLU A 11 25.96 -26.44 32.58
C GLU A 11 25.28 -25.63 31.47
N PHE A 12 24.96 -24.35 31.74
CA PHE A 12 24.48 -23.44 30.72
C PHE A 12 25.52 -23.23 29.60
N ALA A 13 26.78 -23.01 29.94
CA ALA A 13 27.85 -22.81 28.96
C ALA A 13 28.12 -24.05 28.10
N GLU A 14 28.01 -25.25 28.67
CA GLU A 14 28.08 -26.51 27.91
C GLU A 14 26.89 -26.64 26.96
N SER A 15 25.68 -26.34 27.44
CA SER A 15 24.46 -26.37 26.62
C SER A 15 24.49 -25.34 25.48
N ALA A 16 24.93 -24.12 25.76
CA ALA A 16 24.99 -23.01 24.81
C ALA A 16 26.08 -23.18 23.73
N LYS A 17 27.05 -24.07 23.91
CA LYS A 17 28.03 -24.41 22.85
C LYS A 17 27.44 -25.29 21.75
N THR A 18 26.29 -25.92 21.99
CA THR A 18 25.66 -26.79 21.00
C THR A 18 24.95 -25.97 19.92
N LYS A 19 25.01 -26.44 18.67
CA LYS A 19 24.26 -25.82 17.56
C LYS A 19 22.75 -25.92 17.76
N GLY A 20 22.29 -27.01 18.40
CA GLY A 20 20.88 -27.26 18.69
C GLY A 20 20.26 -26.23 19.64
N PHE A 21 21.01 -25.79 20.66
CA PHE A 21 20.56 -24.72 21.56
C PHE A 21 20.25 -23.43 20.80
N TRP A 22 21.18 -22.97 19.96
CA TRP A 22 20.97 -21.75 19.16
C TRP A 22 19.88 -21.91 18.11
N LEU A 23 19.79 -23.08 17.48
CA LEU A 23 18.70 -23.37 16.54
C LEU A 23 17.35 -23.30 17.24
N GLY A 24 17.17 -23.99 18.37
CA GLY A 24 15.92 -23.95 19.13
C GLY A 24 15.59 -22.55 19.66
N LEU A 25 16.60 -21.82 20.15
CA LEU A 25 16.46 -20.46 20.65
C LEU A 25 16.00 -19.46 19.57
N LEU A 26 16.52 -19.60 18.34
CA LEU A 26 16.22 -18.67 17.24
C LEU A 26 15.07 -19.13 16.34
N LEU A 27 14.75 -20.43 16.30
CA LEU A 27 13.75 -20.97 15.39
C LEU A 27 12.38 -20.30 15.60
N PHE A 28 11.93 -20.18 16.85
CA PHE A 28 10.62 -19.59 17.14
C PHE A 28 10.53 -18.09 16.79
N PRO A 29 11.49 -17.22 17.20
CA PRO A 29 11.54 -15.83 16.73
C PRO A 29 11.59 -15.69 15.20
N VAL A 30 12.34 -16.56 14.52
CA VAL A 30 12.43 -16.56 13.05
C VAL A 30 11.08 -16.91 12.42
N ILE A 31 10.40 -17.95 12.92
CA ILE A 31 9.07 -18.33 12.41
C ILE A 31 8.05 -17.20 12.58
N ILE A 32 8.02 -16.53 13.74
CA ILE A 32 7.14 -15.38 13.98
C ILE A 32 7.46 -14.26 12.98
N THR A 33 8.75 -13.94 12.83
CA THR A 33 9.20 -12.88 11.92
C THR A 33 8.77 -13.17 10.48
N VAL A 34 9.00 -14.40 9.99
CA VAL A 34 8.61 -14.79 8.63
C VAL A 34 7.09 -14.77 8.46
N SER A 35 6.34 -15.29 9.44
CA SER A 35 4.87 -15.34 9.41
C SER A 35 4.23 -13.96 9.33
N ILE A 36 4.83 -12.94 9.94
CA ILE A 36 4.34 -11.56 9.90
C ILE A 36 4.82 -10.85 8.63
N GLN A 37 6.11 -10.98 8.28
CA GLN A 37 6.69 -10.20 7.19
C GLN A 37 6.30 -10.68 5.80
N LEU A 38 6.08 -11.99 5.63
CA LEU A 38 5.74 -12.56 4.32
C LEU A 38 4.40 -12.03 3.78
N PRO A 39 3.28 -12.03 4.53
CA PRO A 39 2.03 -11.43 4.07
C PRO A 39 2.18 -9.94 3.71
N ILE A 40 2.89 -9.16 4.54
CA ILE A 40 3.11 -7.72 4.30
C ILE A 40 3.89 -7.49 3.00
N LEU A 41 4.90 -8.31 2.72
CA LEU A 41 5.67 -8.26 1.49
C LEU A 41 4.81 -8.62 0.26
N LEU A 42 3.98 -9.65 0.39
CA LEU A 42 3.07 -10.07 -0.67
C LEU A 42 1.97 -9.04 -0.92
N GLU A 43 1.44 -8.38 0.10
CA GLU A 43 0.44 -7.33 -0.08
C GLU A 43 1.03 -6.11 -0.81
N LYS A 44 2.25 -5.71 -0.42
CA LYS A 44 2.96 -4.59 -1.04
C LYS A 44 3.36 -4.84 -2.49
N LYS A 45 3.72 -6.08 -2.84
CA LYS A 45 4.18 -6.44 -4.20
C LYS A 45 3.07 -7.06 -5.07
N GLY A 46 2.03 -7.61 -4.46
CA GLY A 46 1.10 -8.55 -5.08
C GLY A 46 -0.25 -7.99 -5.45
N THR A 47 -0.48 -6.67 -5.36
CA THR A 47 -1.65 -6.05 -6.01
C THR A 47 -1.22 -5.48 -7.36
N PRO A 48 -1.15 -6.30 -8.44
CA PRO A 48 -0.75 -5.80 -9.74
C PRO A 48 -1.70 -4.71 -10.20
N THR A 49 -1.14 -3.69 -10.85
CA THR A 49 -1.94 -2.73 -11.63
C THR A 49 -2.70 -3.52 -12.70
N ARG A 50 -4.02 -3.57 -12.56
CA ARG A 50 -4.91 -4.22 -13.52
C ARG A 50 -5.04 -3.32 -14.73
N HIS A 51 -4.57 -3.80 -15.87
CA HIS A 51 -4.71 -3.10 -17.13
C HIS A 51 -6.09 -3.42 -17.69
N PHE A 52 -6.83 -2.41 -18.12
CA PHE A 52 -8.17 -2.61 -18.66
C PHE A 52 -8.39 -1.73 -19.89
N VAL A 53 -9.18 -2.24 -20.82
CA VAL A 53 -9.73 -1.49 -21.94
C VAL A 53 -11.18 -1.16 -21.57
N LEU A 54 -11.61 0.08 -21.82
CA LEU A 54 -13.03 0.44 -21.76
C LEU A 54 -13.55 0.52 -23.18
N VAL A 55 -14.46 -0.38 -23.53
CA VAL A 55 -15.28 -0.26 -24.73
C VAL A 55 -16.70 0.07 -24.29
N ASP A 56 -17.14 1.27 -24.66
CA ASP A 56 -18.43 1.82 -24.29
C ASP A 56 -19.14 2.31 -25.56
N GLY A 57 -20.33 1.78 -25.81
CA GLY A 57 -21.15 2.15 -26.96
C GLY A 57 -21.97 3.42 -26.73
N THR A 58 -22.19 3.84 -25.48
CA THR A 58 -22.96 5.04 -25.16
C THR A 58 -22.06 6.27 -24.94
N GLY A 59 -20.81 6.04 -24.53
CA GLY A 59 -19.83 7.08 -24.22
C GLY A 59 -19.99 7.70 -22.83
N GLU A 60 -21.02 7.32 -22.08
CA GLU A 60 -21.37 7.88 -20.76
C GLU A 60 -20.53 7.28 -19.63
N LEU A 61 -20.07 6.03 -19.77
CA LEU A 61 -19.37 5.31 -18.70
C LEU A 61 -17.96 5.83 -18.48
N ASN A 62 -17.38 6.49 -19.48
CA ASN A 62 -16.00 6.97 -19.42
C ASN A 62 -15.75 7.93 -18.24
N ALA A 63 -16.59 8.96 -18.10
CA ALA A 63 -16.45 9.93 -17.03
C ALA A 63 -16.71 9.29 -15.67
N VAL A 64 -17.80 8.52 -15.56
CA VAL A 64 -18.21 7.85 -14.31
C VAL A 64 -17.11 6.91 -13.79
N LEU A 65 -16.50 6.12 -14.68
CA LEU A 65 -15.43 5.20 -14.30
C LEU A 65 -14.14 5.93 -13.94
N THR A 66 -13.79 6.99 -14.67
CA THR A 66 -12.60 7.79 -14.37
C THR A 66 -12.70 8.40 -12.97
N ASP A 67 -13.83 9.04 -12.66
CA ASP A 67 -14.09 9.62 -11.34
C ASP A 67 -14.11 8.56 -10.23
N ALA A 68 -14.68 7.39 -10.49
CA ALA A 68 -14.68 6.28 -9.54
C ALA A 68 -13.27 5.76 -9.26
N PHE A 69 -12.43 5.59 -10.30
CA PHE A 69 -11.06 5.13 -10.15
C PHE A 69 -10.17 6.17 -9.47
N GLU A 70 -10.33 7.44 -9.79
CA GLU A 70 -9.61 8.54 -9.14
C GLU A 70 -9.95 8.62 -7.65
N ARG A 71 -11.25 8.61 -7.29
CA ARG A 71 -11.66 8.57 -5.87
C ARG A 71 -11.12 7.35 -5.13
N ALA A 72 -11.20 6.17 -5.75
CA ALA A 72 -10.64 4.94 -5.16
C ALA A 72 -9.12 5.00 -4.99
N HIS A 73 -8.40 5.66 -5.91
CA HIS A 73 -6.97 5.89 -5.78
C HIS A 73 -6.67 6.90 -4.67
N ASN A 74 -7.36 8.04 -4.67
CA ASN A 74 -7.23 9.10 -3.67
C ASN A 74 -7.47 8.58 -2.25
N ARG A 75 -8.48 7.71 -2.05
CA ARG A 75 -8.71 7.06 -0.76
C ARG A 75 -7.50 6.29 -0.25
N ARG A 76 -6.84 5.52 -1.12
CA ARG A 76 -5.63 4.75 -0.75
C ARG A 76 -4.43 5.66 -0.52
N VAL A 77 -4.25 6.68 -1.35
CA VAL A 77 -3.16 7.66 -1.19
C VAL A 77 -3.33 8.41 0.12
N LEU A 78 -4.54 8.86 0.44
CA LEU A 78 -4.85 9.54 1.70
C LEU A 78 -4.57 8.65 2.91
N GLY A 79 -5.02 7.40 2.88
CA GLY A 79 -4.69 6.43 3.94
C GLY A 79 -3.17 6.26 4.11
N ALA A 80 -2.44 6.04 3.01
CA ALA A 80 -0.99 5.89 3.04
C ALA A 80 -0.26 7.15 3.53
N LEU A 81 -0.74 8.35 3.18
CA LEU A 81 -0.19 9.62 3.66
C LEU A 81 -0.37 9.78 5.16
N ARG A 82 -1.50 9.36 5.71
CA ARG A 82 -1.76 9.39 7.15
C ARG A 82 -0.87 8.43 7.91
N ASP A 83 -0.71 7.20 7.42
CA ASP A 83 0.20 6.22 7.99
C ASP A 83 1.65 6.72 7.96
N TYR A 84 2.04 7.30 6.83
CA TYR A 84 3.34 7.93 6.64
C TYR A 84 3.55 9.08 7.64
N ALA A 85 2.58 10.00 7.75
CA ALA A 85 2.66 11.11 8.69
C ALA A 85 2.79 10.61 10.13
N GLY A 86 1.95 9.66 10.56
CA GLY A 86 1.98 9.10 11.91
C GLY A 86 3.35 8.53 12.32
N GLN A 87 4.14 8.04 11.37
CA GLN A 87 5.48 7.50 11.60
C GLN A 87 6.59 8.57 11.56
N ASN A 88 6.35 9.69 10.87
CA ASN A 88 7.41 10.64 10.46
C ASN A 88 7.25 12.07 10.98
N LEU A 89 6.23 12.36 11.79
CA LEU A 89 6.07 13.67 12.45
C LEU A 89 7.21 13.98 13.43
N ARG A 90 7.65 15.25 13.50
CA ARG A 90 8.61 15.76 14.50
C ARG A 90 8.15 15.53 15.93
N SER A 91 6.87 15.77 16.19
CA SER A 91 6.23 15.60 17.50
C SER A 91 5.00 14.73 17.34
N SER A 92 4.93 13.63 18.09
CA SER A 92 3.74 12.76 18.13
C SER A 92 2.61 13.36 18.98
N THR A 93 2.94 14.29 19.88
CA THR A 93 1.99 14.88 20.83
C THR A 93 1.13 15.98 20.19
N ASN A 94 1.73 16.77 19.28
CA ASN A 94 1.01 17.83 18.56
C ASN A 94 0.77 17.43 17.10
N GLN A 95 -0.40 16.83 16.84
CA GLN A 95 -0.82 16.53 15.47
C GLN A 95 -1.13 17.82 14.71
N PRO A 96 -0.58 18.00 13.48
CA PRO A 96 -0.89 19.11 12.60
C PRO A 96 -2.39 19.21 12.30
N THR A 97 -2.89 20.44 12.10
CA THR A 97 -4.28 20.69 11.70
C THR A 97 -4.66 19.91 10.44
N LEU A 98 -3.73 19.78 9.49
CA LEU A 98 -3.90 18.98 8.27
C LEU A 98 -4.32 17.53 8.57
N LEU A 99 -3.70 16.87 9.55
CA LEU A 99 -4.03 15.49 9.90
C LEU A 99 -5.37 15.36 10.63
N ARG A 100 -5.80 16.41 11.32
CA ARG A 100 -7.12 16.47 11.97
C ARG A 100 -8.23 16.68 10.95
N GLU A 101 -7.99 17.54 9.97
CA GLU A 101 -8.91 17.74 8.84
C GLU A 101 -9.14 16.44 8.08
N PHE A 102 -8.07 15.67 7.84
CA PHE A 102 -8.14 14.37 7.18
C PHE A 102 -8.02 13.21 8.18
N ALA A 103 -8.78 13.26 9.28
CA ALA A 103 -8.72 12.24 10.34
C ALA A 103 -9.36 10.88 9.96
N ASN A 104 -10.04 10.79 8.82
CA ASN A 104 -10.60 9.54 8.29
C ASN A 104 -10.44 9.48 6.76
N THR A 105 -10.87 8.39 6.15
CA THR A 105 -10.86 8.19 4.68
C THR A 105 -12.30 8.08 4.14
N SER A 106 -13.22 8.84 4.74
CA SER A 106 -14.60 8.97 4.29
C SER A 106 -14.68 9.59 2.89
N ASP A 107 -15.82 9.41 2.23
CA ASP A 107 -16.06 9.88 0.87
C ASP A 107 -15.87 11.41 0.77
N GLU A 108 -16.43 12.16 1.71
CA GLU A 108 -16.28 13.62 1.80
C GLU A 108 -14.81 14.05 1.96
N SER A 109 -14.06 13.37 2.84
CA SER A 109 -12.64 13.66 3.05
C SER A 109 -11.81 13.35 1.80
N VAL A 110 -12.15 12.27 1.09
CA VAL A 110 -11.45 11.86 -0.14
C VAL A 110 -11.76 12.83 -1.29
N ASP A 111 -13.01 13.26 -1.41
CA ASP A 111 -13.42 14.23 -2.43
C ASP A 111 -12.78 15.59 -2.17
N THR A 112 -12.76 16.05 -0.91
CA THR A 112 -12.07 17.28 -0.50
C THR A 112 -10.56 17.19 -0.76
N PHE A 113 -9.95 16.05 -0.45
CA PHE A 113 -8.53 15.81 -0.72
C PHE A 113 -8.24 15.91 -2.22
N GLY A 114 -9.04 15.25 -3.06
CA GLY A 114 -8.92 15.32 -4.52
C GLY A 114 -9.10 16.75 -5.05
N ALA A 115 -10.16 17.44 -4.63
CA ALA A 115 -10.49 18.80 -5.05
C ALA A 115 -9.40 19.83 -4.70
N ARG A 116 -8.63 19.59 -3.63
CA ARG A 116 -7.52 20.47 -3.22
C ARG A 116 -6.21 20.19 -3.94
N GLY A 117 -6.14 19.22 -4.84
CA GLY A 117 -4.91 18.84 -5.55
C GLY A 117 -4.23 17.59 -4.99
N GLY A 118 -4.93 16.85 -4.12
CA GLY A 118 -4.55 15.51 -3.69
C GLY A 118 -3.18 15.42 -3.04
N GLN A 119 -2.39 14.45 -3.49
CA GLN A 119 -1.10 14.09 -2.88
C GLN A 119 -0.13 15.26 -2.82
N VAL A 120 0.01 16.01 -3.91
CA VAL A 120 1.00 17.10 -4.03
C VAL A 120 0.66 18.18 -3.02
N TRP A 121 -0.59 18.66 -3.05
CA TRP A 121 -1.09 19.66 -2.12
C TRP A 121 -0.90 19.23 -0.66
N PHE A 122 -1.23 17.98 -0.34
CA PHE A 122 -1.13 17.47 1.03
C PHE A 122 0.31 17.38 1.51
N LEU A 123 1.23 16.85 0.68
CA LEU A 123 2.64 16.74 1.03
C LEU A 123 3.30 18.10 1.24
N GLU A 124 2.99 19.10 0.40
CA GLU A 124 3.50 20.46 0.58
C GLU A 124 3.16 21.05 1.96
N ARG A 125 1.95 20.79 2.46
CA ARG A 125 1.54 21.25 3.81
C ARG A 125 2.09 20.37 4.92
N LEU A 126 2.35 19.09 4.66
CA LEU A 126 2.84 18.15 5.67
C LEU A 126 4.34 18.31 5.93
N VAL A 127 5.14 18.60 4.89
CA VAL A 127 6.61 18.65 4.95
C VAL A 127 7.18 19.46 6.13
N PRO A 128 6.66 20.65 6.48
CA PRO A 128 7.15 21.43 7.62
C PRO A 128 7.10 20.67 8.95
N ASP A 129 6.14 19.76 9.12
CA ASP A 129 5.90 19.02 10.36
C ASP A 129 6.66 17.69 10.43
N LEU A 130 7.34 17.28 9.35
CA LEU A 130 8.10 16.03 9.27
C LEU A 130 9.50 16.16 9.89
N ARG A 131 10.00 15.07 10.48
CA ARG A 131 11.39 14.97 10.98
C ARG A 131 12.39 15.28 9.87
N SER A 132 13.55 15.82 10.24
CA SER A 132 14.61 16.15 9.28
C SER A 132 15.14 14.95 8.49
N ASN A 133 15.03 13.74 9.05
CA ASN A 133 15.43 12.49 8.41
C ASN A 133 14.24 11.65 7.88
N ALA A 134 13.06 12.26 7.72
CA ALA A 134 11.91 11.55 7.18
C ALA A 134 12.21 11.07 5.73
N PRO A 135 12.01 9.78 5.41
CA PRO A 135 12.19 9.28 4.05
C PRO A 135 11.14 9.91 3.12
N ALA A 136 11.42 9.99 1.83
CA ALA A 136 10.43 10.44 0.85
C ALA A 136 9.18 9.54 0.86
N PHE A 137 8.00 10.16 0.75
CA PHE A 137 6.74 9.44 0.63
C PHE A 137 6.73 8.60 -0.65
N LYS A 138 6.31 7.34 -0.53
CA LYS A 138 6.15 6.41 -1.66
C LYS A 138 4.66 6.16 -1.90
N PRO A 139 4.08 6.70 -2.97
CA PRO A 139 2.65 6.55 -3.22
C PRO A 139 2.28 5.11 -3.58
N PRO A 140 1.08 4.64 -3.18
CA PRO A 140 0.59 3.34 -3.61
C PRO A 140 0.36 3.33 -5.13
N SER A 141 0.75 2.25 -5.80
CA SER A 141 0.52 2.11 -7.23
C SER A 141 -0.98 2.13 -7.58
N PRO A 142 -1.37 2.68 -8.75
CA PRO A 142 -2.76 2.62 -9.21
C PRO A 142 -3.19 1.16 -9.39
N ARG A 143 -4.41 0.85 -8.93
CA ARG A 143 -4.99 -0.51 -9.07
C ARG A 143 -5.49 -0.77 -10.47
N PHE A 144 -5.87 0.28 -11.18
CA PHE A 144 -6.40 0.22 -12.53
C PHE A 144 -5.58 1.16 -13.40
N ARG A 145 -5.16 0.67 -14.57
CA ARG A 145 -4.54 1.49 -15.61
C ARG A 145 -5.31 1.24 -16.89
N ARG A 146 -5.90 2.30 -17.43
CA ARG A 146 -6.53 2.21 -18.74
C ARG A 146 -5.44 2.02 -19.79
N VAL A 147 -5.65 1.06 -20.67
CA VAL A 147 -4.84 0.87 -21.89
C VAL A 147 -5.68 1.24 -23.10
N PRO A 148 -5.04 1.72 -24.19
CA PRO A 148 -5.75 1.99 -25.43
C PRO A 148 -6.44 0.73 -25.94
N VAL A 149 -7.55 0.93 -26.65
CA VAL A 149 -8.22 -0.16 -27.37
C VAL A 149 -7.24 -0.69 -28.43
N PRO A 150 -7.04 -2.02 -28.54
CA PRO A 150 -6.17 -2.59 -29.56
C PRO A 150 -6.60 -2.22 -30.99
N ASP A 151 -5.62 -2.07 -31.87
CA ASP A 151 -5.86 -1.83 -33.29
C ASP A 151 -6.74 -2.95 -33.89
N GLY A 152 -7.76 -2.56 -34.66
CA GLY A 152 -8.70 -3.49 -35.29
C GLY A 152 -10.00 -3.75 -34.49
N VAL A 153 -10.13 -3.24 -33.26
CA VAL A 153 -11.40 -3.29 -32.51
C VAL A 153 -12.21 -2.02 -32.80
N VAL A 154 -13.33 -2.18 -33.51
CA VAL A 154 -14.23 -1.07 -33.86
C VAL A 154 -15.00 -0.62 -32.61
N SER A 155 -14.58 0.48 -32.01
CA SER A 155 -15.30 1.12 -30.90
C SER A 155 -16.51 1.88 -31.45
N GLY A 156 -17.73 1.44 -31.12
CA GLY A 156 -18.99 2.05 -31.59
C GLY A 156 -19.74 1.25 -32.68
N GLY A 157 -19.25 0.06 -33.06
CA GLY A 157 -20.00 -0.90 -33.86
C GLY A 157 -21.01 -1.72 -33.03
N SER A 158 -21.61 -2.76 -33.62
CA SER A 158 -22.42 -3.71 -32.84
C SER A 158 -21.58 -4.37 -31.74
N ALA A 159 -22.23 -4.73 -30.63
CA ALA A 159 -21.57 -5.45 -29.54
C ALA A 159 -20.88 -6.73 -30.02
N ASP A 160 -21.49 -7.43 -31.00
CA ASP A 160 -20.93 -8.65 -31.59
C ASP A 160 -19.65 -8.39 -32.38
N ALA A 161 -19.59 -7.33 -33.19
CA ALA A 161 -18.38 -6.98 -33.95
C ALA A 161 -17.24 -6.58 -33.01
N THR A 162 -17.57 -5.87 -31.93
CA THR A 162 -16.62 -5.51 -30.87
C THR A 162 -16.09 -6.74 -30.14
N ALA A 163 -16.98 -7.65 -29.74
CA ALA A 163 -16.62 -8.90 -29.06
C ALA A 163 -15.75 -9.80 -29.95
N GLN A 164 -16.06 -9.87 -31.25
CA GLN A 164 -15.26 -10.62 -32.21
C GLN A 164 -13.86 -10.03 -32.38
N GLY A 165 -13.74 -8.70 -32.43
CA GLY A 165 -12.46 -8.00 -32.42
C GLY A 165 -11.65 -8.28 -31.16
N LEU A 166 -12.30 -8.34 -29.98
CA LEU A 166 -11.65 -8.59 -28.70
C LEU A 166 -11.31 -10.07 -28.42
N ARG A 167 -11.76 -11.00 -29.25
CA ARG A 167 -11.61 -12.44 -29.03
C ARG A 167 -10.18 -12.91 -28.71
N PRO A 168 -9.10 -12.36 -29.30
CA PRO A 168 -7.73 -12.75 -28.94
C PRO A 168 -7.34 -12.48 -27.49
N TRP A 169 -8.05 -11.60 -26.79
CA TRP A 169 -7.74 -11.15 -25.42
C TRP A 169 -8.75 -11.62 -24.36
N LEU A 170 -9.82 -12.31 -24.75
CA LEU A 170 -10.90 -12.78 -23.86
C LEU A 170 -10.79 -14.28 -23.49
N LEU A 171 -9.69 -14.94 -23.86
CA LEU A 171 -9.44 -16.38 -23.64
C LEU A 171 -8.34 -16.62 -22.60
#